data_AF-A0AAV7EE41-F1
#
_entry.id   AF-A0AAV7EE41-F1
#
_cell.length_a   1.000
_cell.length_b   1.000
_cell.length_c   1.000
_cell.angle_alpha   90.00
_cell.angle_beta   90.00
_cell.angle_gamma   90.00
#
_symmetry.space_group_name_H-M   'P 1'
#
loop_
_entity.id
_entity.type
_entity.pdbx_description
1 polymer ?
#
loop_
_entity_poly.entity_id
_entity_poly.type
_entity_poly.pdbx_seq_one_letter_code
_entity_poly.pdbx_strand_id
1 'polypeptide(L)'
;MSKEGKGKTEYAVYKGREPGVYDSWSAAKEQVNGYPGNCFEKVGSSASKNYVVYEGSKPGVYGSWQQTHQQVSGYSGNSYERCDNRAVAQDKYSAYRGK
;
A
#
# COMPACT_ATOMS: atom_id res chain seq x y z
N MET A 1 13.14 16.90 8.11
CA MET A 1 13.36 15.43 8.26
C MET A 1 12.12 14.72 7.75
N SER A 2 12.19 14.30 6.49
CA SER A 2 11.10 13.67 5.73
C SER A 2 10.73 12.34 6.38
N LYS A 3 9.47 12.16 6.78
CA LYS A 3 8.93 10.82 7.04
C LYS A 3 7.83 10.58 6.04
N GLU A 4 8.18 9.77 5.05
CA GLU A 4 7.31 9.19 4.04
C GLU A 4 5.97 8.77 4.65
N GLY A 5 4.90 9.25 4.04
CA GLY A 5 3.53 8.89 4.40
C GLY A 5 3.28 7.42 4.11
N LYS A 6 3.62 6.56 5.09
CA LYS A 6 2.97 5.25 5.23
C LYS A 6 1.46 5.51 5.28
N GLY A 7 0.72 4.91 4.35
CA GLY A 7 -0.75 5.02 4.33
C GLY A 7 -1.30 4.84 5.74
N LYS A 8 -2.13 5.79 6.18
CA LYS A 8 -2.65 5.85 7.55
C LYS A 8 -3.19 4.46 7.91
N THR A 9 -2.44 3.80 8.78
CA THR A 9 -2.72 2.43 9.16
C THR A 9 -3.43 2.48 10.50
N GLU A 10 -4.74 2.56 10.43
CA GLU A 10 -5.61 2.61 11.60
C GLU A 10 -5.89 1.20 12.12
N TYR A 11 -5.99 1.08 13.43
CA TYR A 11 -6.25 -0.15 14.16
C TYR A 11 -7.50 0.06 15.00
N ALA A 12 -8.57 -0.67 14.68
CA ALA A 12 -9.77 -0.68 15.49
C ALA A 12 -9.65 -1.77 16.56
N VAL A 13 -9.74 -1.38 17.83
CA VAL A 13 -9.82 -2.29 18.98
C VAL A 13 -11.28 -2.38 19.39
N TYR A 14 -11.88 -3.56 19.22
CA TYR A 14 -13.26 -3.85 19.63
C TYR A 14 -13.35 -4.37 21.06
N LYS A 15 -12.34 -5.13 21.51
CA LYS A 15 -12.18 -5.61 22.88
C LYS A 15 -10.73 -5.45 23.32
N GLY A 16 -10.53 -4.66 24.38
CA GLY A 16 -9.23 -4.35 24.98
C GLY A 16 -9.44 -3.54 26.26
N ARG A 17 -8.35 -3.03 26.83
CA ARG A 17 -8.40 -2.12 28.00
C ARG A 17 -9.23 -0.88 27.70
N GLU A 18 -8.98 -0.25 26.55
CA GLU A 18 -9.78 0.85 25.99
C GLU A 18 -10.12 0.52 24.52
N PRO A 19 -11.40 0.24 24.20
CA PRO A 19 -11.85 0.09 22.81
C PRO A 19 -11.84 1.43 22.07
N GLY A 20 -11.46 1.42 20.79
CA GLY A 20 -11.33 2.63 19.98
C GLY A 20 -10.52 2.43 18.70
N VAL A 21 -10.37 3.49 17.91
CA VAL A 21 -9.52 3.49 16.72
C VAL A 21 -8.21 4.21 17.04
N TYR A 22 -7.10 3.53 16.76
CA TYR A 22 -5.75 4.01 17.01
C TYR A 22 -5.01 4.21 15.70
N ASP A 23 -4.27 5.31 15.55
CA ASP A 23 -3.47 5.62 14.35
C ASP A 23 -2.19 4.79 14.23
N SER A 24 -1.86 4.02 15.27
CA SER A 24 -0.59 3.33 15.41
C SER A 24 -0.77 1.98 16.12
N TRP A 25 -0.01 0.97 15.66
CA TRP A 25 -0.01 -0.35 16.30
C TRP A 25 0.42 -0.30 17.76
N SER A 26 1.38 0.57 18.10
CA SER A 26 1.88 0.69 19.48
C SER A 26 0.75 1.01 20.45
N ALA A 27 -0.07 2.01 20.12
CA ALA A 27 -1.20 2.42 20.96
C ALA A 27 -2.29 1.35 21.01
N ALA A 28 -2.63 0.73 19.88
CA ALA A 28 -3.59 -0.40 19.86
C ALA A 28 -3.10 -1.61 20.66
N LYS A 29 -1.80 -1.93 20.56
CA LYS A 29 -1.16 -3.05 21.25
C LYS A 29 -1.26 -2.90 22.76
N GLU A 30 -1.09 -1.69 23.30
CA GLU A 30 -1.26 -1.43 24.73
C GLU A 30 -2.66 -1.78 25.23
N GLN A 31 -3.68 -1.76 24.35
CA GLN A 31 -5.05 -2.11 24.71
C GLN A 31 -5.32 -3.61 24.69
N VAL A 32 -4.72 -4.33 23.75
CA VAL A 32 -5.00 -5.75 23.52
C VAL A 32 -3.98 -6.70 24.15
N ASN A 33 -2.75 -6.24 24.39
CA ASN A 33 -1.66 -7.09 24.84
C ASN A 33 -1.92 -7.66 26.25
N GLY A 34 -2.05 -8.98 26.34
CA GLY A 34 -2.39 -9.68 27.58
C GLY A 34 -3.83 -9.49 28.05
N TYR A 35 -4.71 -8.89 27.23
CA TYR A 35 -6.13 -8.75 27.56
C TYR A 35 -6.89 -10.02 27.13
N PRO A 36 -7.57 -10.73 28.05
CA PRO A 36 -8.26 -11.98 27.74
C PRO A 36 -9.45 -11.72 26.80
N GLY A 37 -9.53 -12.48 25.70
CA GLY A 37 -10.59 -12.30 24.70
C GLY A 37 -10.50 -10.99 23.92
N ASN A 38 -9.31 -10.40 23.81
CA ASN A 38 -9.09 -9.22 22.98
C ASN A 38 -9.54 -9.44 21.53
N CYS A 39 -10.03 -8.37 20.90
CA CYS A 39 -10.52 -8.37 19.53
C CYS A 39 -10.10 -7.04 18.91
N PHE A 40 -9.32 -7.09 17.83
CA PHE A 40 -8.92 -5.91 17.07
C PHE A 40 -8.81 -6.24 15.58
N GLU A 41 -8.96 -5.22 14.75
CA GLU A 41 -8.78 -5.28 13.30
C GLU A 41 -7.87 -4.15 12.84
N LYS A 42 -7.00 -4.44 11.88
CA LYS A 42 -6.25 -3.41 11.18
C LYS A 42 -7.12 -2.89 10.02
N VAL A 43 -7.73 -1.73 10.24
CA VAL A 43 -8.69 -1.11 9.30
C VAL A 43 -7.96 -0.30 8.22
N GLY A 44 -6.74 0.18 8.51
CA GLY A 44 -5.95 0.95 7.55
C GLY A 44 -4.83 0.12 6.93
N SER A 45 -5.01 -0.33 5.70
CA SER A 45 -3.91 -0.54 4.75
C SER A 45 -4.48 -0.84 3.37
N SER A 46 -5.22 0.11 2.82
CA SER A 46 -5.03 0.41 1.41
C SER A 46 -3.63 1.00 1.28
N ALA A 47 -2.59 0.19 1.47
CA ALA A 47 -1.26 0.52 0.99
C ALA A 47 -1.50 0.88 -0.47
N SER A 48 -1.39 2.16 -0.81
CA SER A 48 -1.54 2.64 -2.17
C SER A 48 -0.42 2.00 -2.97
N LYS A 49 -0.64 0.77 -3.43
CA LYS A 49 0.32 -0.03 -4.17
C LYS A 49 0.38 0.62 -5.53
N ASN A 50 1.39 1.44 -5.75
CA ASN A 50 1.62 2.03 -7.05
C ASN A 50 2.45 1.05 -7.87
N TYR A 51 2.21 1.02 -9.18
CA TYR A 51 2.91 0.16 -10.11
C TYR A 51 3.31 1.01 -11.30
N VAL A 52 4.54 0.85 -11.77
CA VAL A 52 4.96 1.34 -13.07
C VAL A 52 4.98 0.16 -14.03
N VAL A 53 4.36 0.33 -15.19
CA VAL A 53 4.41 -0.61 -16.31
C VAL A 53 5.27 0.03 -17.38
N TYR A 54 6.44 -0.54 -17.63
CA TYR A 54 7.35 -0.12 -18.69
C TYR A 54 6.94 -0.75 -20.03
N GLU A 55 6.63 -2.05 -20.00
CA GLU A 55 6.22 -2.85 -21.15
C GLU A 55 4.92 -3.60 -20.82
N GLY A 56 3.92 -3.46 -21.69
CA GLY A 56 2.58 -4.01 -21.53
C GLY A 56 1.62 -3.42 -22.55
N SER A 57 0.36 -3.84 -22.52
CA SER A 57 -0.69 -3.36 -23.43
C SER A 57 -0.82 -1.83 -23.41
N LYS A 58 -0.72 -1.22 -22.23
CA LYS A 58 -0.60 0.22 -22.04
C LYS A 58 0.45 0.50 -20.96
N PRO A 59 1.64 1.00 -21.33
CA PRO A 59 2.64 1.43 -20.36
C PRO A 59 2.19 2.69 -19.60
N GLY A 60 2.61 2.82 -18.34
CA GLY A 60 2.24 3.95 -17.48
C GLY A 60 2.28 3.62 -15.98
N VAL A 61 1.71 4.52 -15.17
CA VAL A 61 1.64 4.37 -13.70
C VAL A 61 0.23 4.07 -13.26
N TYR A 62 0.07 3.03 -12.44
CA TYR A 62 -1.21 2.51 -11.97
C TYR A 62 -1.25 2.46 -10.44
N GLY A 63 -2.40 2.76 -9.83
CA GLY A 63 -2.57 2.82 -8.38
C GLY A 63 -3.03 1.51 -7.73
N SER A 64 -3.13 0.43 -8.52
CA SER A 64 -3.59 -0.87 -8.04
C SER A 64 -3.08 -2.03 -8.90
N TRP A 65 -3.01 -3.21 -8.30
CA TRP A 65 -2.68 -4.43 -9.03
C TRP A 65 -3.72 -4.75 -10.11
N GLN A 66 -5.01 -4.53 -9.84
CA GLN A 66 -6.08 -4.83 -10.80
C GLN A 66 -5.89 -4.09 -12.13
N GLN A 67 -5.58 -2.78 -12.08
CA GLN A 67 -5.30 -2.00 -13.28
C GLN A 67 -4.00 -2.43 -13.98
N THR A 68 -2.96 -2.75 -13.20
CA THR A 68 -1.66 -3.20 -13.70
C THR A 68 -1.79 -4.54 -14.43
N HIS A 69 -2.48 -5.49 -13.80
CA HIS A 69 -2.73 -6.83 -14.33
C HIS A 69 -3.42 -6.79 -15.68
N GLN A 70 -4.40 -5.89 -15.86
CA GLN A 70 -5.05 -5.69 -17.17
C GLN A 70 -4.08 -5.27 -18.27
N GLN A 71 -2.96 -4.61 -17.94
CA GLN A 71 -1.99 -4.19 -18.95
C GLN A 71 -0.96 -5.28 -19.26
N VAL A 72 -0.55 -6.05 -18.25
CA VAL A 72 0.56 -7.01 -18.38
C VAL A 72 0.09 -8.45 -18.66
N SER A 73 -1.16 -8.79 -18.29
CA SER A 73 -1.71 -10.12 -18.48
C SER A 73 -1.83 -10.44 -19.97
N GLY A 74 -1.26 -11.58 -20.38
CA GLY A 74 -1.22 -12.00 -21.79
C GLY A 74 -0.23 -11.25 -22.68
N TYR A 75 0.49 -10.24 -22.17
CA TYR A 75 1.52 -9.53 -22.92
C TYR A 75 2.88 -10.22 -22.73
N SER A 76 3.39 -10.83 -23.80
CA SER A 76 4.71 -11.47 -23.78
C SER A 76 5.81 -10.42 -23.64
N GLY A 77 6.74 -10.64 -22.71
CA GLY A 77 7.81 -9.67 -22.43
C GLY A 77 7.36 -8.43 -21.65
N ASN A 78 6.24 -8.51 -20.92
CA ASN A 78 5.84 -7.42 -20.03
C ASN A 78 6.93 -7.09 -18.99
N SER A 79 6.99 -5.82 -18.60
CA SER A 79 7.94 -5.29 -17.63
C SER A 79 7.22 -4.30 -16.75
N TYR A 80 7.13 -4.60 -15.46
CA TYR A 80 6.48 -3.75 -14.47
C TYR A 80 7.19 -3.85 -13.12
N GLU A 81 7.03 -2.81 -12.31
CA GLU A 81 7.64 -2.74 -10.99
C GLU A 81 6.68 -2.11 -9.97
N ARG A 82 6.65 -2.67 -8.76
CA ARG A 82 5.86 -2.14 -7.66
C ARG A 82 6.62 -1.02 -6.96
N CYS A 83 5.95 0.10 -6.73
CA CYS A 83 6.46 1.27 -6.01
C CYS A 83 5.54 1.60 -4.83
N ASP A 84 6.13 2.02 -3.71
CA ASP A 84 5.35 2.45 -2.55
C ASP A 84 4.82 3.89 -2.69
N ASN A 85 5.31 4.65 -3.69
CA ASN A 85 4.89 6.02 -3.97
C ASN A 85 4.63 6.23 -5.47
N ARG A 86 3.52 6.89 -5.81
CA ARG A 86 3.15 7.24 -7.19
C ARG A 86 4.18 8.14 -7.85
N ALA A 87 4.75 9.09 -7.10
CA ALA A 87 5.77 10.01 -7.62
C ALA A 87 7.03 9.23 -8.07
N VAL A 88 7.44 8.22 -7.29
CA VAL A 88 8.57 7.35 -7.64
C VAL A 88 8.26 6.53 -8.89
N ALA A 89 7.05 5.97 -9.00
CA ALA A 89 6.63 5.25 -10.20
C ALA A 89 6.63 6.16 -11.45
N GLN A 90 6.21 7.42 -11.29
CA GLN A 90 6.15 8.41 -12.37
C GLN A 90 7.53 8.86 -12.83
N ASP A 91 8.44 9.09 -11.89
CA ASP A 91 9.84 9.40 -12.17
C ASP A 91 10.51 8.27 -12.96
N LYS A 92 10.37 7.03 -12.48
CA LYS A 92 10.86 5.83 -13.17
C LYS A 92 10.31 5.69 -14.59
N TYR A 93 9.00 5.88 -14.77
CA TYR A 93 8.39 5.81 -16.10
C TYR A 93 8.91 6.89 -17.03
N SER A 94 9.11 8.12 -16.52
CA SER A 94 9.65 9.24 -17.30
C SER A 94 11.10 8.99 -17.70
N ALA A 95 11.93 8.51 -16.77
CA ALA A 95 13.32 8.14 -17.02
C ALA A 95 13.44 6.97 -18.02
N TYR A 96 12.49 6.04 -18.02
CA TYR A 96 12.42 4.96 -19.00
C TYR A 96 12.08 5.46 -20.40
N ARG A 97 11.13 6.40 -20.53
CA ARG A 97 10.69 6.95 -21.82
C ARG A 97 11.67 7.91 -22.49
N GLY A 98 12.62 8.46 -21.75
CA GLY A 98 13.64 9.38 -22.25
C GLY A 98 14.95 8.72 -22.69
N LYS A 99 15.02 7.39 -22.65
CA LYS A 99 16.13 6.59 -23.19
C LYS A 99 15.85 6.20 -24.64
#